data_AF-A0A5J4KHT8-F1
#
_entry.id   AF-A0A5J4KHT8-F1
#
_cell.length_a   1.000
_cell.length_b   1.000
_cell.length_c   1.000
_cell.angle_alpha   90.00
_cell.angle_beta   90.00
_cell.angle_gamma   90.00
#
_symmetry.space_group_name_H-M   'P 1'
#
loop_
_entity.id
_entity.type
_entity.pdbx_description
1 polymer ?
#
loop_
_entity_poly.entity_id
_entity_poly.type
_entity_poly.pdbx_seq_one_letter_code
_entity_poly.pdbx_strand_id
1 'polypeptide(L)'
;MEKPLPPAPEPPAPFPPHTLAQLKKLEEGALDYKVLHEDDGYGQKKVIRILFQHCVQWQQIATLSKAFRELDDKKFETIVIQGVYNQERNVYEYTNGQLIFDRNVRLGSQTQRRFQLETDNGYSMEALRIVLSE
;
A
#
# COMPACT_ATOMS: atom_id res chain seq x y z
N MET A 1 33.29 -14.04 -6.33
CA MET A 1 32.73 -14.07 -4.96
C MET A 1 31.60 -13.05 -4.93
N GLU A 2 30.35 -13.50 -5.02
CA GLU A 2 29.20 -12.63 -4.77
C GLU A 2 29.23 -12.22 -3.30
N LYS A 3 29.20 -10.92 -3.01
CA LYS A 3 28.98 -10.44 -1.65
C LYS A 3 27.58 -10.88 -1.22
N PRO A 4 27.40 -11.49 -0.04
CA PRO A 4 26.07 -11.76 0.47
C PRO A 4 25.29 -10.45 0.57
N LEU A 5 24.05 -10.45 0.08
CA LEU A 5 23.14 -9.32 0.21
C LEU A 5 22.97 -9.00 1.71
N PRO A 6 22.88 -7.72 2.08
CA PRO A 6 22.59 -7.35 3.46
C PRO A 6 21.26 -8.00 3.90
N PRO A 7 21.13 -8.39 5.18
CA PRO A 7 19.89 -8.94 5.69
C PRO A 7 18.75 -7.94 5.48
N ALA A 8 17.58 -8.47 5.15
CA ALA A 8 16.35 -7.71 5.06
C ALA A 8 16.13 -6.92 6.36
N PRO A 9 15.72 -5.64 6.29
CA PRO A 9 15.50 -4.85 7.49
C PRO A 9 14.30 -5.43 8.28
N GLU A 10 14.43 -5.49 9.60
CA GLU A 10 13.39 -6.02 10.48
C GLU A 10 12.21 -5.04 10.61
N PRO A 11 10.95 -5.52 10.74
CA PRO A 11 9.80 -4.66 10.94
C PRO A 11 9.80 -4.07 12.35
N PRO A 12 9.41 -2.79 12.53
CA PRO A 12 9.17 -2.27 13.87
C PRO A 12 7.95 -2.95 14.50
N ALA A 13 8.05 -3.32 15.77
CA ALA A 13 6.96 -3.99 16.47
C ALA A 13 5.85 -3.00 16.90
N PRO A 14 4.56 -3.39 16.80
CA PRO A 14 4.04 -4.67 16.32
C PRO A 14 3.84 -4.70 14.79
N PHE A 15 4.15 -5.84 14.18
CA PHE A 15 3.84 -6.15 12.78
C PHE A 15 3.25 -7.57 12.67
N PRO A 16 2.12 -7.78 11.95
CA PRO A 16 1.36 -6.79 11.19
C PRO A 16 0.64 -5.76 12.07
N PRO A 17 0.41 -4.53 11.57
CA PRO A 17 -0.39 -3.53 12.28
C PRO A 17 -1.85 -3.98 12.41
N HIS A 18 -2.40 -3.83 13.61
CA HIS A 18 -3.80 -4.10 13.94
C HIS A 18 -4.60 -2.83 14.25
N THR A 19 -3.94 -1.66 14.25
CA THR A 19 -4.59 -0.36 14.46
C THR A 19 -4.02 0.69 13.50
N LEU A 20 -4.78 1.74 13.22
CA LEU A 20 -4.31 2.86 12.40
C LEU A 20 -3.11 3.59 13.03
N ALA A 21 -3.03 3.63 14.35
CA ALA A 21 -1.88 4.21 15.06
C ALA A 21 -0.60 3.39 14.82
N GLN A 22 -0.70 2.05 14.79
CA GLN A 22 0.42 1.18 14.44
C GLN A 22 0.80 1.32 12.96
N LEU A 23 -0.20 1.42 12.06
CA LEU A 23 0.05 1.67 10.65
C LEU A 23 0.79 2.99 10.41
N LYS A 24 0.38 4.07 11.10
CA LYS A 24 1.04 5.38 10.99
C LYS A 24 2.50 5.35 11.46
N LYS A 25 2.84 4.56 12.49
CA LYS A 25 4.23 4.41 12.94
C LYS A 25 5.12 3.72 11.90
N LEU A 26 4.56 2.80 11.11
CA LEU A 26 5.31 2.12 10.06
C LEU A 26 5.80 3.08 8.97
N GLU A 27 5.11 4.20 8.75
CA GLU A 27 5.48 5.20 7.74
C GLU A 27 6.89 5.77 7.93
N GLU A 28 7.47 5.68 9.13
CA GLU A 28 8.86 6.08 9.39
C GLU A 28 9.88 5.28 8.57
N GLY A 29 9.55 4.02 8.23
CA GLY A 29 10.38 3.19 7.35
C GLY A 29 9.89 3.14 5.90
N ALA A 30 9.00 4.05 5.51
CA ALA A 30 8.57 4.20 4.12
C ALA A 30 9.75 4.60 3.23
N LEU A 31 9.76 4.06 2.03
CA LEU A 31 10.77 4.37 1.02
C LEU A 31 10.35 5.61 0.22
N ASP A 32 11.32 6.20 -0.47
CA ASP A 32 11.03 7.21 -1.47
C ASP A 32 10.32 6.56 -2.67
N TYR A 33 9.33 7.27 -3.21
CA TYR A 33 8.55 6.83 -4.36
C TYR A 33 8.37 7.97 -5.37
N LYS A 34 8.01 7.61 -6.60
CA LYS A 34 7.60 8.55 -7.66
C LYS A 34 6.19 8.24 -8.09
N VAL A 35 5.35 9.26 -8.23
CA VAL A 35 4.02 9.10 -8.85
C VAL A 35 4.23 8.92 -10.35
N LEU A 36 3.75 7.80 -10.90
CA LEU A 36 3.81 7.52 -12.34
C LEU A 36 2.55 7.97 -13.06
N HIS A 37 1.40 7.72 -12.44
CA HIS A 37 0.11 7.94 -13.05
C HIS A 37 -0.96 8.16 -11.99
N GLU A 38 -1.88 9.07 -12.29
CA GLU A 38 -3.11 9.29 -11.55
C GLU A 38 -4.25 9.11 -12.56
N ASP A 39 -5.18 8.23 -12.21
CA ASP A 39 -6.39 7.96 -12.98
C ASP A 39 -7.60 8.23 -12.10
N ASP A 40 -8.47 9.10 -12.58
CA ASP A 40 -9.80 9.29 -12.02
C ASP A 40 -10.65 8.13 -12.57
N GLY A 41 -10.55 6.98 -11.90
CA GLY A 41 -11.26 5.77 -12.27
C GLY A 41 -12.78 5.99 -12.34
N TYR A 42 -13.50 4.98 -12.82
CA TYR A 42 -14.95 5.10 -13.00
C TYR A 42 -15.67 5.38 -11.66
N GLY A 43 -16.47 6.45 -11.60
CA GLY A 43 -17.27 6.82 -10.44
C GLY A 43 -16.50 7.65 -9.40
N GLN A 44 -16.70 7.34 -8.11
CA GLN A 44 -16.06 8.04 -6.99
C GLN A 44 -14.74 7.39 -6.56
N LYS A 45 -13.97 6.86 -7.52
CA LYS A 45 -12.73 6.13 -7.27
C LYS A 45 -11.54 6.82 -7.94
N LYS A 46 -10.46 7.02 -7.19
CA LYS A 46 -9.17 7.46 -7.74
C LYS A 46 -8.14 6.34 -7.62
N VAL A 47 -7.36 6.12 -8.67
CA VAL A 47 -6.26 5.13 -8.69
C VAL A 47 -4.96 5.87 -8.94
N ILE A 48 -3.98 5.67 -8.07
CA ILE A 48 -2.67 6.31 -8.15
C ILE A 48 -1.60 5.24 -8.17
N ARG A 49 -0.76 5.25 -9.21
CA ARG A 49 0.36 4.33 -9.35
C ARG A 49 1.63 5.02 -8.90
N ILE A 50 2.33 4.39 -7.95
CA ILE A 50 3.61 4.85 -7.43
C ILE A 50 4.70 3.82 -7.71
N LEU A 51 5.87 4.30 -8.11
CA LEU A 51 7.07 3.51 -8.33
C LEU A 51 8.00 3.64 -7.14
N PHE A 52 8.43 2.52 -6.56
CA PHE A 52 9.49 2.48 -5.56
C PHE A 52 10.31 1.19 -5.69
N GLN A 53 11.49 1.20 -5.09
CA GLN A 53 12.41 0.05 -5.17
C GLN A 53 11.80 -1.21 -4.55
N HIS A 54 12.24 -2.39 -5.02
CA HIS A 54 11.88 -3.67 -4.41
C HIS A 54 12.28 -3.70 -2.93
N CYS A 55 11.37 -4.13 -2.06
CA CYS A 55 11.57 -4.12 -0.62
C CYS A 55 10.72 -5.18 0.08
N VAL A 56 10.99 -5.37 1.38
CA VAL A 56 10.24 -6.28 2.23
C VAL A 56 8.82 -5.79 2.50
N GLN A 57 7.93 -6.72 2.81
CA GLN A 57 6.49 -6.50 2.96
C GLN A 57 6.13 -5.32 3.87
N TRP A 58 6.81 -5.19 5.01
CA TRP A 58 6.52 -4.11 5.95
C TRP A 58 6.88 -2.72 5.40
N GLN A 59 7.95 -2.63 4.58
CA GLN A 59 8.32 -1.39 3.90
C GLN A 59 7.37 -1.07 2.74
N GLN A 60 6.80 -2.09 2.07
CA GLN A 60 5.73 -1.88 1.10
C GLN A 60 4.51 -1.25 1.79
N ILE A 61 4.05 -1.83 2.90
CA ILE A 61 2.95 -1.30 3.72
C ILE A 61 3.24 0.14 4.17
N ALA A 62 4.43 0.40 4.69
CA ALA A 62 4.85 1.73 5.11
C ALA A 62 4.78 2.75 3.97
N THR A 63 5.30 2.38 2.80
CA THR A 63 5.36 3.24 1.61
C THR A 63 3.98 3.52 1.05
N LEU A 64 3.12 2.49 0.95
CA LEU A 64 1.73 2.64 0.51
C LEU A 64 0.91 3.51 1.47
N SER A 65 1.08 3.34 2.79
CA SER A 65 0.40 4.18 3.80
C SER A 65 0.82 5.64 3.72
N LYS A 66 2.14 5.89 3.65
CA LYS A 66 2.69 7.25 3.48
C LYS A 66 2.14 7.90 2.21
N ALA A 67 2.16 7.18 1.09
CA ALA A 67 1.65 7.68 -0.18
C ALA A 67 0.15 8.00 -0.13
N PHE A 68 -0.66 7.15 0.50
CA PHE A 68 -2.07 7.46 0.73
C PHE A 68 -2.24 8.75 1.53
N ARG A 69 -1.52 8.91 2.65
CA ARG A 69 -1.61 10.11 3.49
C ARG A 69 -1.27 11.39 2.71
N GLU A 70 -0.31 11.32 1.80
CA GLU A 70 0.16 12.47 1.00
C GLU A 70 -0.73 12.76 -0.21
N LEU A 71 -1.40 11.74 -0.76
CA LEU A 71 -2.15 11.83 -2.03
C LEU A 71 -3.67 11.68 -1.86
N ASP A 72 -4.16 11.60 -0.61
CA ASP A 72 -5.59 11.49 -0.30
C ASP A 72 -6.37 12.65 -0.92
N ASP A 73 -7.37 12.33 -1.76
CA ASP A 73 -8.29 13.31 -2.32
C ASP A 73 -9.70 13.07 -1.77
N LYS A 74 -10.19 14.05 -1.01
CA LYS A 74 -11.50 14.01 -0.34
C LYS A 74 -12.69 14.04 -1.28
N LYS A 75 -12.48 14.33 -2.57
CA LYS A 75 -13.53 14.27 -3.59
C LYS A 75 -13.96 12.85 -3.89
N PHE A 76 -13.06 11.88 -3.73
CA PHE A 76 -13.31 10.47 -4.04
C PHE A 76 -13.66 9.67 -2.78
N GLU A 77 -14.58 8.72 -2.92
CA GLU A 77 -14.99 7.80 -1.86
C GLU A 77 -14.02 6.64 -1.69
N THR A 78 -13.36 6.22 -2.78
CA THR A 78 -12.33 5.19 -2.76
C THR A 78 -11.02 5.73 -3.34
N ILE A 79 -9.93 5.58 -2.59
CA ILE A 79 -8.57 5.84 -3.07
C ILE A 79 -7.84 4.51 -3.17
N VAL A 80 -7.20 4.25 -4.30
CA VAL A 80 -6.33 3.10 -4.49
C VAL A 80 -4.92 3.57 -4.77
N ILE A 81 -3.96 3.18 -3.95
CA ILE A 81 -2.54 3.35 -4.20
C ILE A 81 -1.97 2.01 -4.65
N GLN A 82 -1.40 1.95 -5.85
CA GLN A 82 -0.78 0.75 -6.39
C GLN A 82 0.74 0.94 -6.47
N GLY A 83 1.48 0.09 -5.77
CA GLY A 83 2.93 0.04 -5.87
C GLY A 83 3.38 -0.76 -7.08
N VAL A 84 4.37 -0.27 -7.81
CA VAL A 84 5.07 -1.03 -8.85
C VAL A 84 6.57 -0.92 -8.64
N TYR A 85 7.34 -1.95 -9.00
CA TYR A 85 8.80 -1.87 -9.01
C TYR A 85 9.41 -1.76 -10.41
N ASN A 86 8.69 -2.24 -11.44
CA ASN A 86 9.12 -2.16 -12.83
C ASN A 86 8.21 -1.18 -13.60
N GLN A 87 8.81 -0.43 -14.52
CA GLN A 87 8.11 0.55 -15.34
C GLN A 87 7.54 -0.06 -16.62
N GLU A 88 7.89 -1.30 -16.95
CA GLU A 88 7.42 -1.95 -18.17
C GLU A 88 5.92 -2.24 -18.08
N ARG A 89 5.18 -1.80 -19.09
CA ARG A 89 3.70 -1.81 -19.13
C ARG A 89 3.14 -3.21 -19.39
N ASN A 90 3.65 -4.26 -18.78
CA ASN A 90 2.95 -5.55 -18.85
C ASN A 90 1.85 -5.61 -17.80
N VAL A 91 0.65 -5.99 -18.25
CA VAL A 91 -0.57 -6.14 -17.44
C VAL A 91 -0.41 -7.17 -16.30
N TYR A 92 0.69 -7.91 -16.29
CA TYR A 92 1.01 -8.99 -15.36
C TYR A 92 2.22 -8.71 -14.45
N GLU A 93 2.75 -7.48 -14.43
CA GLU A 93 3.95 -7.19 -13.66
C GLU A 93 3.67 -7.00 -12.17
N TYR A 94 4.26 -7.93 -11.42
CA TYR A 94 4.58 -7.95 -10.01
C TYR A 94 4.49 -6.57 -9.33
N THR A 95 3.45 -6.41 -8.51
CA THR A 95 3.16 -5.15 -7.85
C THR A 95 3.94 -5.07 -6.55
N ASN A 96 4.39 -3.88 -6.12
CA ASN A 96 4.86 -3.68 -4.73
C ASN A 96 3.64 -3.51 -3.80
N GLY A 97 2.66 -4.39 -3.95
CA GLY A 97 1.41 -4.34 -3.23
C GLY A 97 0.46 -3.20 -3.64
N GLN A 98 -0.63 -3.11 -2.88
CA GLN A 98 -1.70 -2.16 -3.08
C GLN A 98 -2.32 -1.75 -1.74
N LEU A 99 -2.73 -0.50 -1.63
CA LEU A 99 -3.61 0.00 -0.57
C LEU A 99 -4.93 0.44 -1.19
N ILE A 100 -6.04 -0.03 -0.64
CA ILE A 100 -7.39 0.44 -0.92
C ILE A 100 -7.93 1.10 0.33
N PHE A 101 -8.36 2.35 0.19
CA PHE A 101 -9.05 3.07 1.23
C PHE A 101 -10.47 3.38 0.78
N ASP A 102 -11.45 2.96 1.57
CA ASP A 102 -12.86 3.25 1.36
C ASP A 102 -13.37 4.15 2.49
N ARG A 103 -13.95 5.30 2.14
CA ARG A 103 -14.50 6.24 3.13
C ARG A 103 -15.82 5.78 3.74
N ASN A 104 -16.66 5.12 2.92
CA ASN A 104 -18.07 4.91 3.21
C ASN A 104 -18.47 3.42 3.12
N VAL A 105 -17.79 2.54 3.87
CA VAL A 105 -18.17 1.12 3.92
C VAL A 105 -19.39 0.96 4.83
N ARG A 106 -20.48 0.44 4.29
CA ARG A 106 -21.71 0.17 5.06
C ARG A 106 -21.61 -1.18 5.76
N LEU A 107 -21.77 -1.18 7.08
CA LEU A 107 -21.89 -2.38 7.91
C LEU A 107 -23.20 -2.28 8.72
N GLY A 108 -24.26 -2.90 8.19
CA GLY A 108 -25.61 -2.72 8.74
C GLY A 108 -26.06 -1.25 8.64
N SER A 109 -26.37 -0.63 9.78
CA SER A 109 -26.75 0.79 9.87
C SER A 109 -25.57 1.74 10.06
N GLN A 110 -24.35 1.22 10.25
CA GLN A 110 -23.16 2.02 10.49
C GLN A 110 -22.37 2.23 9.19
N THR A 111 -21.69 3.37 9.09
CA THR A 111 -20.72 3.66 8.03
C THR A 111 -19.36 3.79 8.68
N GLN A 112 -18.37 3.07 8.15
CA GLN A 112 -17.00 3.05 8.65
C GLN A 112 -16.02 3.29 7.50
N ARG A 113 -14.86 3.83 7.85
CA ARG A 113 -13.70 3.90 6.97
C ARG A 113 -12.99 2.56 6.99
N ARG A 114 -12.42 2.15 5.86
CA ARG A 114 -11.71 0.88 5.76
C ARG A 114 -10.42 1.06 4.98
N PHE A 115 -9.34 0.54 5.55
CA PHE A 115 -8.06 0.36 4.86
C PHE A 115 -7.89 -1.13 4.57
N GLN A 116 -7.52 -1.45 3.34
CA GLN A 116 -7.09 -2.79 2.93
C GLN A 116 -5.70 -2.65 2.33
N LEU A 117 -4.72 -3.29 2.93
CA LEU A 117 -3.35 -3.32 2.41
C LEU A 117 -3.01 -4.74 2.00
N GLU A 118 -2.46 -4.88 0.82
CA GLU A 118 -2.01 -6.14 0.26
C GLU A 118 -0.56 -5.94 -0.17
N THR A 119 0.34 -6.82 0.27
CA THR A 119 1.73 -6.81 -0.19
C THR A 119 1.88 -7.82 -1.31
N ASP A 120 2.79 -7.56 -2.23
CA ASP A 120 3.11 -8.50 -3.30
C ASP A 120 4.62 -8.48 -3.53
N ASN A 121 5.21 -9.66 -3.69
CA ASN A 121 6.63 -9.88 -3.97
C ASN A 121 6.82 -10.61 -5.31
N GLY A 122 5.73 -10.74 -6.08
CA GLY A 122 5.67 -11.47 -7.33
C GLY A 122 5.53 -12.97 -7.21
N TYR A 123 5.45 -13.50 -6.00
CA TYR A 123 5.14 -14.90 -5.70
C TYR A 123 3.92 -14.95 -4.78
N SER A 124 2.77 -15.35 -5.32
CA SER A 124 1.46 -15.25 -4.65
C SER A 124 1.33 -15.98 -3.31
N MET A 125 2.28 -16.84 -2.94
CA MET A 125 2.21 -17.67 -1.73
C MET A 125 2.56 -16.93 -0.44
N GLU A 126 3.15 -15.73 -0.49
CA GLU A 126 3.59 -15.01 0.70
C GLU A 126 2.86 -13.67 0.92
N ALA A 127 1.86 -13.33 0.09
CA ALA A 127 1.16 -12.05 0.18
C ALA A 127 0.48 -11.83 1.54
N LEU A 128 0.87 -10.77 2.25
CA LEU A 128 0.22 -10.31 3.47
C LEU A 128 -0.96 -9.40 3.13
N ARG A 129 -2.12 -9.71 3.73
CA ARG A 129 -3.32 -8.86 3.66
C ARG A 129 -3.70 -8.33 5.05
N ILE A 130 -3.85 -7.02 5.15
CA ILE A 130 -4.24 -6.32 6.39
C ILE A 130 -5.52 -5.53 6.12
N VAL A 131 -6.50 -5.66 7.02
CA VAL A 131 -7.73 -4.87 6.98
C VAL A 131 -7.90 -4.15 8.30
N LEU A 132 -8.00 -2.82 8.24
CA LEU A 132 -8.26 -1.95 9.39
C LEU A 132 -9.55 -1.17 9.14
N SER A 133 -10.35 -0.93 10.17
CA SER A 133 -11.59 -0.16 10.06
C SER A 133 -11.74 0.81 11.23
N GLU A 134 -12.37 1.96 10.98
CA GLU A 134 -12.65 3.03 11.95
C GLU A 134 -14.07 3.60 11.73
#